data_AF-A0A973D080-F1
#
_entry.id   AF-A0A973D080-F1
#
_cell.length_a   1.000
_cell.length_b   1.000
_cell.length_c   1.000
_cell.angle_alpha   90.00
_cell.angle_beta   90.00
_cell.angle_gamma   90.00
#
_symmetry.space_group_name_H-M   'P 1'
#
loop_
_entity.id
_entity.type
_entity.pdbx_description
1 polymer ?
#
loop_
_entity_poly.entity_id
_entity_poly.type
_entity_poly.pdbx_seq_one_letter_code
_entity_poly.pdbx_strand_id
1 'polypeptide(L)'
;RLKVNLSQYWDEIEVDEPFSLDSLQTYLLNEALLENQLEGRQDVFKQQQKSLGNLPAAGFGDYLLGLSENKIAALVKEVKNTLPGIGKMPPQSNSLTLEEYQLSGQLEHLIDNEGSLQVFHFRSGGFNAKQIISLWLEHLFMCAIADDNSIGHSMGLGVNKEGELDRYEFTPVSREMAQQYLLTLIEFMDSCYCQPQPFFLQLALSYLRVEGEKQEGILEKSLDSEFSELNDEFVQRCFSQAIDEDYVEFLSAQASLWQELLAPLIEHLVNESDDPEDAVEKRRAE
;
A
#
# COMPACT_ATOMS: atom_id res chain seq x y z
N ARG A 1 -21.52 6.29 -3.36
CA ARG A 1 -22.80 7.03 -3.22
C ARG A 1 -23.94 6.52 -4.11
N LEU A 2 -23.82 6.61 -5.44
CA LEU A 2 -24.94 6.36 -6.37
C LEU A 2 -25.15 4.88 -6.74
N LYS A 3 -24.37 3.96 -6.14
CA LYS A 3 -24.35 2.53 -6.46
C LYS A 3 -24.17 2.25 -7.97
N VAL A 4 -23.45 3.12 -8.65
CA VAL A 4 -23.07 2.94 -10.06
C VAL A 4 -21.81 2.08 -10.09
N ASN A 5 -21.88 0.95 -10.78
CA ASN A 5 -20.74 0.10 -11.07
C ASN A 5 -20.67 -0.05 -12.60
N LEU A 6 -19.48 0.16 -13.16
CA LEU A 6 -19.22 0.08 -14.60
C LEU A 6 -18.69 -1.31 -15.01
N SER A 7 -18.70 -2.29 -14.09
CA SER A 7 -18.24 -3.66 -14.33
C SER A 7 -18.77 -4.23 -15.64
N GLN A 8 -17.86 -4.46 -16.58
CA GLN A 8 -18.14 -5.18 -17.80
C GLN A 8 -18.24 -6.68 -17.46
N TYR A 9 -19.42 -7.27 -17.62
CA TYR A 9 -19.65 -8.70 -17.40
C TYR A 9 -19.19 -9.50 -18.62
N TRP A 10 -17.88 -9.56 -18.84
CA TRP A 10 -17.27 -10.45 -19.82
C TRP A 10 -16.09 -11.15 -19.15
N ASP A 11 -16.38 -12.29 -18.52
CA ASP A 11 -15.32 -13.23 -18.14
C ASP A 11 -14.98 -14.07 -19.38
N GLU A 12 -13.84 -13.78 -20.02
CA GLU A 12 -13.26 -14.72 -20.97
C GLU A 12 -12.83 -15.98 -20.20
N ILE A 13 -13.59 -17.05 -20.38
CA ILE A 13 -13.21 -18.36 -19.84
C ILE A 13 -12.16 -18.93 -20.79
N GLU A 14 -10.90 -18.93 -20.36
CA GLU A 14 -9.86 -19.69 -21.05
C GLU A 14 -10.21 -21.19 -21.02
N VAL A 15 -10.32 -21.80 -22.20
CA VAL A 15 -10.67 -23.21 -22.36
C VAL A 15 -9.42 -24.09 -22.46
N ASP A 16 -8.26 -23.48 -22.69
CA ASP A 16 -6.98 -24.16 -22.88
C ASP A 16 -6.19 -24.27 -21.56
N GLU A 17 -5.30 -25.26 -21.50
CA GLU A 17 -4.38 -25.43 -20.38
C GLU A 17 -3.36 -24.26 -20.32
N PRO A 18 -3.04 -23.73 -19.12
CA PRO A 18 -2.12 -22.60 -18.99
C PRO A 18 -0.68 -23.01 -19.35
N PHE A 19 -0.11 -22.39 -20.37
CA PHE A 19 1.33 -22.51 -20.68
C PHE A 19 2.19 -21.56 -19.83
N SER A 20 1.59 -20.49 -19.34
CA SER A 20 2.19 -19.49 -18.47
C SER A 20 1.12 -18.91 -17.56
N LEU A 21 1.53 -18.39 -16.42
CA LEU A 21 0.64 -17.64 -15.54
C LEU A 21 0.61 -16.17 -15.99
N ASP A 22 -0.57 -15.57 -15.97
CA ASP A 22 -0.69 -14.12 -16.13
C ASP A 22 -0.16 -13.37 -14.89
N SER A 23 -0.22 -12.03 -14.93
CA SER A 23 0.28 -11.19 -13.84
C SER A 23 -0.49 -11.36 -12.52
N LEU A 24 -1.81 -11.56 -12.60
CA LEU A 24 -2.69 -11.73 -11.44
C LEU A 24 -2.51 -13.12 -10.83
N GLN A 25 -2.52 -14.17 -11.63
CA GLN A 25 -2.27 -15.55 -11.24
C GLN A 25 -0.88 -15.69 -10.61
N THR A 26 0.14 -15.08 -11.20
CA THR A 26 1.50 -15.04 -10.63
C THR A 26 1.50 -14.35 -9.27
N TYR A 27 0.80 -13.21 -9.14
CA TYR A 27 0.68 -12.50 -7.88
C TYR A 27 -0.01 -13.36 -6.80
N LEU A 28 -1.16 -13.96 -7.11
CA LEU A 28 -1.91 -14.82 -6.19
C LEU A 28 -1.09 -16.04 -5.76
N LEU A 29 -0.33 -16.64 -6.68
CA LEU A 29 0.58 -17.75 -6.38
C LEU A 29 1.66 -17.30 -5.39
N ASN A 30 2.30 -16.15 -5.63
CA ASN A 30 3.35 -15.63 -4.77
C ASN A 30 2.82 -15.27 -3.37
N GLU A 31 1.61 -14.72 -3.28
CA GLU A 31 0.98 -14.35 -2.00
C GLU A 31 0.68 -15.60 -1.17
N ALA A 32 0.05 -16.61 -1.78
CA ALA A 32 -0.24 -17.87 -1.11
C ALA A 32 1.03 -18.63 -0.72
N LEU A 33 2.07 -18.58 -1.57
CA LEU A 33 3.37 -19.18 -1.27
C LEU A 33 4.06 -18.48 -0.08
N LEU A 34 4.00 -17.15 -0.02
CA LEU A 34 4.51 -16.35 1.10
C LEU A 34 3.86 -16.76 2.42
N GLU A 35 2.52 -16.78 2.48
CA GLU A 35 1.79 -17.20 3.68
C GLU A 35 2.18 -18.61 4.13
N ASN A 36 2.16 -19.58 3.21
CA ASN A 36 2.50 -20.97 3.52
C ASN A 36 3.97 -21.14 3.92
N GLN A 37 4.88 -20.32 3.40
CA GLN A 37 6.29 -20.36 3.77
C GLN A 37 6.56 -19.77 5.16
N LEU A 38 5.80 -18.75 5.56
CA LEU A 38 5.86 -18.18 6.91
C LEU A 38 5.34 -19.17 7.96
N GLU A 39 4.35 -19.99 7.62
CA GLU A 39 3.81 -21.04 8.48
C GLU A 39 4.58 -22.38 8.42
N GLY A 40 5.59 -22.48 7.55
CA GLY A 40 6.37 -23.71 7.37
C GLY A 40 5.64 -24.85 6.62
N ARG A 41 4.59 -24.53 5.85
CA ARG A 41 3.76 -25.46 5.06
C ARG A 41 4.08 -25.48 3.56
N GLN A 42 5.17 -24.85 3.14
CA GLN A 42 5.54 -24.64 1.73
C GLN A 42 5.50 -25.92 0.88
N ASP A 43 6.03 -27.05 1.39
CA ASP A 43 6.15 -28.28 0.59
C ASP A 43 4.78 -28.90 0.30
N VAL A 44 3.87 -28.85 1.28
CA VAL A 44 2.49 -29.32 1.14
C VAL A 44 1.75 -28.42 0.15
N PHE A 45 1.92 -27.10 0.25
CA PHE A 45 1.31 -26.14 -0.65
C PHE A 45 1.73 -26.38 -2.11
N LYS A 46 3.03 -26.57 -2.39
CA LYS A 46 3.51 -26.87 -3.74
C LYS A 46 2.90 -28.14 -4.33
N GLN A 47 2.79 -29.21 -3.52
CA GLN A 47 2.16 -30.45 -3.97
C GLN A 47 0.68 -30.26 -4.29
N GLN A 48 -0.03 -29.45 -3.50
CA GLN A 48 -1.42 -29.10 -3.77
C GLN A 48 -1.56 -28.31 -5.07
N GLN A 49 -0.74 -27.26 -5.27
CA GLN A 49 -0.79 -26.45 -6.49
C GLN A 49 -0.57 -27.28 -7.76
N LYS A 50 0.38 -28.22 -7.73
CA LYS A 50 0.60 -29.16 -8.84
C LYS A 50 -0.60 -30.07 -9.13
N SER A 51 -1.41 -30.36 -8.12
CA SER A 51 -2.58 -31.24 -8.24
C SER A 51 -3.84 -30.51 -8.72
N LEU A 52 -3.89 -29.18 -8.58
CA LEU A 52 -5.05 -28.36 -8.97
C LEU A 52 -5.17 -28.14 -10.47
N GLY A 53 -4.10 -28.39 -11.25
CA GLY A 53 -4.10 -28.17 -12.70
C GLY A 53 -3.97 -26.71 -13.13
N ASN A 54 -3.70 -25.79 -12.19
CA ASN A 54 -3.53 -24.36 -12.47
C ASN A 54 -2.10 -23.99 -12.88
N LEU A 55 -1.15 -24.91 -12.77
CA LEU A 55 0.25 -24.71 -13.16
C LEU A 55 0.51 -25.37 -14.52
N PRO A 56 1.44 -24.84 -15.33
CA PRO A 56 1.85 -25.47 -16.57
C PRO A 56 2.36 -26.89 -16.38
N ALA A 57 2.08 -27.74 -17.37
CA ALA A 57 2.40 -29.16 -17.33
C ALA A 57 3.89 -29.46 -17.10
N ALA A 58 4.14 -30.66 -16.55
CA ALA A 58 5.47 -31.25 -16.39
C ALA A 58 6.44 -30.34 -15.60
N GLY A 59 7.71 -30.24 -16.04
CA GLY A 59 8.75 -29.52 -15.33
C GLY A 59 8.59 -27.99 -15.32
N PHE A 60 7.67 -27.43 -16.12
CA PHE A 60 7.44 -25.99 -16.18
C PHE A 60 6.76 -25.46 -14.90
N GLY A 61 5.84 -26.23 -14.32
CA GLY A 61 5.24 -25.88 -13.02
C GLY A 61 6.28 -25.83 -11.89
N ASP A 62 7.21 -26.78 -11.87
CA ASP A 62 8.34 -26.78 -10.93
C ASP A 62 9.26 -25.57 -11.10
N TYR A 63 9.55 -25.22 -12.35
CA TYR A 63 10.35 -24.04 -12.67
C TYR A 63 9.68 -22.75 -12.20
N LEU A 64 8.39 -22.56 -12.48
CA LEU A 64 7.64 -21.37 -12.04
C LEU A 64 7.58 -21.26 -10.51
N LEU A 65 7.31 -22.36 -9.81
CA LEU A 65 7.36 -22.38 -8.35
C LEU A 65 8.73 -21.96 -7.82
N GLY A 66 9.82 -22.45 -8.44
CA GLY A 66 11.17 -22.04 -8.06
C GLY A 66 11.45 -20.55 -8.31
N LEU A 67 10.93 -19.98 -9.40
CA LEU A 67 11.02 -18.53 -9.65
C LEU A 67 10.25 -17.73 -8.59
N SER A 68 9.02 -18.13 -8.29
CA SER A 68 8.18 -17.52 -7.25
C SER A 68 8.87 -17.55 -5.88
N GLU A 69 9.47 -18.68 -5.50
CA GLU A 69 10.22 -18.81 -4.26
C GLU A 69 11.42 -17.89 -4.19
N ASN A 70 12.23 -17.86 -5.24
CA ASN A 70 13.40 -16.99 -5.30
C ASN A 70 13.01 -15.52 -5.19
N LYS A 71 11.90 -15.14 -5.81
CA LYS A 71 11.38 -13.77 -5.77
C LYS A 71 10.99 -13.35 -4.35
N ILE A 72 10.26 -14.18 -3.62
CA ILE A 72 9.79 -13.82 -2.27
C ILE A 72 10.83 -14.09 -1.16
N ALA A 73 11.96 -14.73 -1.47
CA ALA A 73 12.94 -15.16 -0.47
C ALA A 73 13.48 -14.01 0.39
N ALA A 74 13.75 -12.85 -0.21
CA ALA A 74 14.21 -11.66 0.52
C ALA A 74 13.16 -11.17 1.51
N LEU A 75 11.90 -11.09 1.09
CA LEU A 75 10.77 -10.70 1.94
C LEU A 75 10.55 -11.69 3.09
N VAL A 76 10.56 -12.99 2.81
CA VAL A 76 10.38 -14.01 3.85
C VAL A 76 11.46 -13.90 4.91
N LYS A 77 12.71 -13.66 4.51
CA LYS A 77 13.82 -13.45 5.43
C LYS A 77 13.57 -12.22 6.30
N GLU A 78 13.18 -11.10 5.69
CA GLU A 78 12.97 -9.85 6.42
C GLU A 78 11.77 -9.93 7.37
N VAL A 79 10.63 -10.44 6.90
CA VAL A 79 9.45 -10.71 7.73
C VAL A 79 9.80 -11.57 8.94
N LYS A 80 10.61 -12.62 8.77
CA LYS A 80 11.06 -13.46 9.90
C LYS A 80 12.01 -12.75 10.86
N ASN A 81 12.81 -11.81 10.38
CA ASN A 81 13.68 -10.99 11.23
C ASN A 81 12.87 -9.97 12.05
N THR A 82 11.82 -9.39 11.46
CA THR A 82 10.93 -8.41 12.10
C THR A 82 9.92 -9.05 13.05
N LEU A 83 9.53 -10.30 12.82
CA LEU A 83 8.64 -11.09 13.68
C LEU A 83 9.37 -12.20 14.46
N PRO A 84 10.39 -11.93 15.30
CA PRO A 84 11.07 -12.98 16.03
C PRO A 84 10.25 -13.37 17.28
N GLY A 85 9.23 -14.21 17.09
CA GLY A 85 8.66 -15.04 18.15
C GLY A 85 7.38 -14.56 18.84
N ILE A 86 6.97 -13.29 18.68
CA ILE A 86 5.64 -12.81 19.10
C ILE A 86 4.80 -12.73 17.84
N GLY A 87 4.00 -13.76 17.60
CA GLY A 87 3.17 -13.87 16.40
C GLY A 87 2.20 -12.69 16.25
N LYS A 88 1.71 -12.49 15.02
CA LYS A 88 0.61 -11.57 14.68
C LYS A 88 -0.46 -11.59 15.77
N MET A 89 -0.82 -10.42 16.29
CA MET A 89 -1.88 -10.31 17.27
C MET A 89 -3.22 -10.76 16.66
N PRO A 90 -4.15 -11.34 17.45
CA PRO A 90 -5.50 -11.57 16.95
C PRO A 90 -6.16 -10.24 16.57
N PRO A 91 -7.13 -10.24 15.63
CA PRO A 91 -7.82 -9.02 15.22
C PRO A 91 -8.36 -8.22 16.42
N GLN A 92 -7.99 -6.96 16.52
CA GLN A 92 -8.42 -6.07 17.61
C GLN A 92 -9.61 -5.23 17.15
N SER A 93 -10.72 -5.29 17.90
CA SER A 93 -11.91 -4.48 17.63
C SER A 93 -11.88 -3.21 18.46
N ASN A 94 -11.77 -2.06 17.82
CA ASN A 94 -11.63 -0.77 18.48
C ASN A 94 -12.58 0.27 17.87
N SER A 95 -12.89 1.28 18.67
CA SER A 95 -13.69 2.43 18.22
C SER A 95 -13.07 3.72 18.72
N LEU A 96 -13.04 4.72 17.84
CA LEU A 96 -12.56 6.07 18.09
C LEU A 96 -13.70 7.05 17.80
N THR A 97 -13.91 8.01 18.69
CA THR A 97 -14.85 9.12 18.46
C THR A 97 -14.03 10.37 18.19
N LEU A 98 -14.28 11.02 17.05
CA LEU A 98 -13.65 12.25 16.59
C LEU A 98 -14.77 13.26 16.35
N GLU A 99 -14.93 14.23 17.25
CA GLU A 99 -16.03 15.19 17.21
C GLU A 99 -17.41 14.50 17.07
N GLU A 100 -18.07 14.66 15.92
CA GLU A 100 -19.36 14.07 15.57
C GLU A 100 -19.25 12.72 14.84
N TYR A 101 -18.05 12.28 14.50
CA TYR A 101 -17.78 11.04 13.81
C TYR A 101 -17.41 9.92 14.78
N GLN A 102 -17.84 8.70 14.46
CA GLN A 102 -17.41 7.49 15.13
C GLN A 102 -16.80 6.53 14.11
N LEU A 103 -15.51 6.26 14.27
CA LEU A 103 -14.78 5.30 13.46
C LEU A 103 -14.64 3.99 14.25
N SER A 104 -15.11 2.89 13.68
CA SER A 104 -15.05 1.56 14.31
C SER A 104 -14.63 0.52 13.29
N GLY A 105 -13.78 -0.42 13.69
CA GLY A 105 -13.29 -1.47 12.80
C GLY A 105 -12.50 -2.54 13.52
N GLN A 106 -11.95 -3.45 12.72
CA GLN A 106 -11.05 -4.49 13.17
C GLN A 106 -9.68 -4.28 12.54
N LEU A 107 -8.64 -4.26 13.38
CA LEU A 107 -7.26 -4.20 12.94
C LEU A 107 -6.64 -5.58 12.99
N GLU A 108 -6.20 -6.07 11.83
CA GLU A 108 -5.63 -7.40 11.71
C GLU A 108 -4.09 -7.39 11.69
N HIS A 109 -3.47 -6.28 11.32
CA HIS A 109 -2.03 -6.21 11.04
C HIS A 109 -1.18 -5.76 12.24
N LEU A 110 -1.64 -5.98 13.46
CA LEU A 110 -0.94 -5.55 14.67
C LEU A 110 0.07 -6.59 15.16
N ILE A 111 1.22 -6.09 15.57
CA ILE A 111 2.26 -6.86 16.24
C ILE A 111 2.63 -6.16 17.55
N ASP A 112 2.99 -6.95 18.55
CA ASP A 112 3.53 -6.47 19.82
C ASP A 112 5.03 -6.76 19.84
N ASN A 113 5.83 -5.69 19.87
CA ASN A 113 7.28 -5.77 19.95
C ASN A 113 7.74 -5.19 21.30
N GLU A 114 7.97 -6.07 22.26
CA GLU A 114 8.46 -5.73 23.60
C GLU A 114 7.59 -4.68 24.35
N GLY A 115 6.26 -4.71 24.13
CA GLY A 115 5.31 -3.76 24.73
C GLY A 115 5.04 -2.52 23.88
N SER A 116 5.65 -2.42 22.70
CA SER A 116 5.36 -1.40 21.69
C SER A 116 4.50 -2.00 20.58
N LEU A 117 3.30 -1.46 20.40
CA LEU A 117 2.39 -1.88 19.33
C LEU A 117 2.84 -1.28 18.00
N GLN A 118 2.88 -2.10 16.95
CA GLN A 118 3.25 -1.68 15.60
C GLN A 118 2.24 -2.22 14.59
N VAL A 119 1.98 -1.44 13.54
CA VAL A 119 1.25 -1.92 12.37
C VAL A 119 2.25 -2.48 11.38
N PHE A 120 2.08 -3.73 10.98
CA PHE A 120 3.00 -4.44 10.10
C PHE A 120 2.29 -5.05 8.90
N HIS A 121 2.49 -4.46 7.72
CA HIS A 121 1.96 -4.94 6.45
C HIS A 121 3.07 -5.64 5.67
N PHE A 122 2.76 -6.77 5.05
CA PHE A 122 3.65 -7.40 4.09
C PHE A 122 2.84 -8.02 2.96
N ARG A 123 3.42 -8.06 1.76
CA ARG A 123 2.80 -8.69 0.58
C ARG A 123 3.83 -9.12 -0.44
N SER A 124 3.48 -10.06 -1.30
CA SER A 124 4.35 -10.59 -2.36
C SER A 124 4.47 -9.71 -3.62
N GLY A 125 3.84 -8.55 -3.61
CA GLY A 125 3.89 -7.55 -4.67
C GLY A 125 4.53 -6.25 -4.21
N GLY A 126 4.74 -5.33 -5.14
CA GLY A 126 5.29 -4.01 -4.82
C GLY A 126 4.41 -3.27 -3.82
N PHE A 127 5.01 -2.36 -3.07
CA PHE A 127 4.28 -1.57 -2.08
C PHE A 127 3.88 -0.22 -2.70
N ASN A 128 2.78 -0.24 -3.46
CA ASN A 128 2.28 0.91 -4.20
C ASN A 128 1.49 1.90 -3.31
N ALA A 129 1.13 3.06 -3.89
CA ALA A 129 0.47 4.17 -3.18
C ALA A 129 -0.73 3.74 -2.31
N LYS A 130 -1.55 2.80 -2.82
CA LYS A 130 -2.69 2.24 -2.08
C LYS A 130 -2.27 1.50 -0.80
N GLN A 131 -1.18 0.76 -0.83
CA GLN A 131 -0.66 0.02 0.32
C GLN A 131 -0.07 1.00 1.34
N ILE A 132 0.61 2.04 0.86
CA ILE A 132 1.18 3.10 1.70
C ILE A 132 0.09 3.85 2.46
N ILE A 133 -0.98 4.29 1.78
CA ILE A 133 -2.08 4.98 2.47
C ILE A 133 -2.82 4.02 3.42
N SER A 134 -2.93 2.73 3.10
CA SER A 134 -3.59 1.75 3.98
C SER A 134 -2.80 1.55 5.27
N LEU A 135 -1.48 1.39 5.16
CA LEU A 135 -0.59 1.33 6.32
C LEU A 135 -0.66 2.61 7.15
N TRP A 136 -0.67 3.78 6.49
CA TRP A 136 -0.78 5.08 7.16
C TRP A 136 -2.10 5.24 7.92
N LEU A 137 -3.23 4.84 7.33
CA LEU A 137 -4.54 4.92 7.98
C LEU A 137 -4.63 4.03 9.22
N GLU A 138 -4.14 2.79 9.14
CA GLU A 138 -4.07 1.90 10.30
C GLU A 138 -3.11 2.46 11.38
N HIS A 139 -1.98 3.01 10.97
CA HIS A 139 -1.02 3.66 11.88
C HIS A 139 -1.64 4.86 12.61
N LEU A 140 -2.28 5.78 11.89
CA LEU A 140 -2.98 6.92 12.47
C LEU A 140 -4.07 6.49 13.45
N PHE A 141 -4.86 5.48 13.08
CA PHE A 141 -5.92 4.96 13.95
C PHE A 141 -5.34 4.40 15.25
N MET A 142 -4.21 3.68 15.19
CA MET A 142 -3.51 3.20 16.38
C MET A 142 -2.94 4.33 17.23
N CYS A 143 -2.25 5.29 16.63
CA CYS A 143 -1.76 6.49 17.33
C CYS A 143 -2.87 7.29 18.00
N ALA A 144 -4.06 7.36 17.41
CA ALA A 144 -5.18 8.13 17.93
C ALA A 144 -5.87 7.47 19.15
N ILE A 145 -5.74 6.14 19.32
CA ILE A 145 -6.41 5.35 20.35
C ILE A 145 -5.47 4.99 21.49
N ALA A 146 -4.22 4.67 21.18
CA ALA A 146 -3.26 4.22 22.17
C ALA A 146 -2.67 5.39 22.97
N ASP A 147 -2.06 5.08 24.12
CA ASP A 147 -1.40 6.09 24.95
C ASP A 147 -0.09 6.55 24.29
N ASP A 148 0.31 7.80 24.53
CA ASP A 148 1.57 8.34 24.00
C ASP A 148 2.76 7.45 24.41
N ASN A 149 3.62 7.13 23.44
CA ASN A 149 4.78 6.22 23.54
C ASN A 149 4.47 4.71 23.56
N SER A 150 3.21 4.29 23.41
CA SER A 150 2.89 2.86 23.27
C SER A 150 2.96 2.34 21.82
N ILE A 151 2.92 3.25 20.84
CA ILE A 151 3.03 2.92 19.41
C ILE A 151 4.47 3.08 18.95
N GLY A 152 5.00 2.02 18.33
CA GLY A 152 6.29 2.03 17.67
C GLY A 152 6.19 2.35 16.18
N HIS A 153 7.33 2.29 15.50
CA HIS A 153 7.37 2.47 14.05
C HIS A 153 6.49 1.42 13.35
N SER A 154 5.67 1.87 12.41
CA SER A 154 4.84 0.98 11.59
C SER A 154 5.51 0.74 10.26
N MET A 155 5.39 -0.47 9.73
CA MET A 155 6.24 -0.96 8.67
C MET A 155 5.45 -1.71 7.59
N GLY A 156 5.75 -1.41 6.34
CA GLY A 156 5.24 -2.05 5.14
C GLY A 156 6.38 -2.68 4.35
N LEU A 157 6.28 -3.98 4.08
CA LEU A 157 7.24 -4.70 3.25
C LEU A 157 6.58 -5.21 1.97
N GLY A 158 7.26 -5.03 0.84
CA GLY A 158 6.84 -5.54 -0.46
C GLY A 158 8.00 -6.14 -1.23
N VAL A 159 7.68 -6.73 -2.37
CA VAL A 159 8.68 -7.17 -3.34
C VAL A 159 8.30 -6.64 -4.71
N ASN A 160 9.21 -5.88 -5.32
CA ASN A 160 8.98 -5.30 -6.63
C ASN A 160 9.01 -6.38 -7.74
N LYS A 161 8.88 -5.97 -9.01
CA LYS A 161 8.85 -6.93 -10.13
C LYS A 161 10.15 -7.72 -10.26
N GLU A 162 11.28 -7.11 -9.90
CA GLU A 162 12.65 -7.62 -10.02
C GLU A 162 13.06 -8.51 -8.85
N GLY A 163 12.26 -8.58 -7.78
CA GLY A 163 12.58 -9.37 -6.59
C GLY A 163 13.31 -8.58 -5.51
N GLU A 164 13.41 -7.26 -5.65
CA GLU A 164 14.00 -6.39 -4.65
C GLU A 164 12.95 -6.02 -3.59
N LEU A 165 13.42 -5.80 -2.37
CA LEU A 165 12.58 -5.52 -1.22
C LEU A 165 12.20 -4.04 -1.19
N ASP A 166 10.89 -3.75 -1.20
CA ASP A 166 10.36 -2.42 -0.93
C ASP A 166 10.10 -2.30 0.58
N ARG A 167 10.64 -1.26 1.23
CA ARG A 167 10.41 -0.98 2.64
C ARG A 167 9.83 0.41 2.83
N TYR A 168 8.77 0.50 3.62
CA TYR A 168 8.14 1.76 4.02
C TYR A 168 7.94 1.76 5.53
N GLU A 169 8.38 2.81 6.20
CA GLU A 169 8.29 2.90 7.66
C GLU A 169 7.73 4.26 8.06
N PHE A 170 6.80 4.27 9.01
CA PHE A 170 6.23 5.48 9.59
C PHE A 170 6.69 5.66 11.02
N THR A 171 7.14 6.88 11.31
CA THR A 171 7.45 7.31 12.68
C THR A 171 6.16 7.52 13.48
N PRO A 172 6.14 7.21 14.79
CA PRO A 172 4.97 7.44 15.63
C PRO A 172 4.53 8.91 15.62
N VAL A 173 3.22 9.10 15.49
CA VAL A 173 2.55 10.40 15.54
C VAL A 173 1.96 10.60 16.95
N SER A 174 1.96 11.82 17.47
CA SER A 174 1.26 12.11 18.73
C SER A 174 -0.24 11.88 18.57
N ARG A 175 -0.91 11.57 19.69
CA ARG A 175 -2.34 11.29 19.66
C ARG A 175 -3.16 12.44 19.08
N GLU A 176 -2.86 13.68 19.46
CA GLU A 176 -3.61 14.86 19.00
C GLU A 176 -3.44 15.07 17.48
N MET A 177 -2.21 14.95 16.97
CA MET A 177 -1.93 15.08 15.54
C MET A 177 -2.60 13.97 14.76
N ALA A 178 -2.56 12.72 15.26
CA ALA A 178 -3.19 11.59 14.59
C ALA A 178 -4.72 11.77 14.49
N GLN A 179 -5.36 12.26 15.56
CA GLN A 179 -6.79 12.58 15.56
C GLN A 179 -7.12 13.70 14.57
N GLN A 180 -6.28 14.74 14.49
CA GLN A 180 -6.45 15.83 13.54
C GLN A 180 -6.32 15.35 12.08
N TYR A 181 -5.29 14.56 11.77
CA TYR A 181 -5.10 14.02 10.42
C TYR A 181 -6.24 13.10 10.01
N LEU A 182 -6.73 12.24 10.92
CA LEU A 182 -7.91 11.42 10.66
C LEU A 182 -9.16 12.25 10.40
N LEU A 183 -9.37 13.33 11.15
CA LEU A 183 -10.51 14.22 10.96
C LEU A 183 -10.49 14.85 9.57
N THR A 184 -9.34 15.41 9.14
CA THR A 184 -9.19 15.98 7.79
C THR A 184 -9.50 14.95 6.70
N LEU A 185 -9.06 13.70 6.86
CA LEU A 185 -9.35 12.63 5.90
C LEU A 185 -10.84 12.25 5.87
N ILE A 186 -11.51 12.24 7.04
CA ILE A 186 -12.96 11.98 7.14
C ILE A 186 -13.76 13.10 6.47
N GLU A 187 -13.42 14.36 6.73
CA GLU A 187 -14.07 15.52 6.11
C GLU A 187 -13.89 15.54 4.59
N PHE A 188 -12.69 15.19 4.11
CA PHE A 188 -12.43 15.03 2.68
C PHE A 188 -13.30 13.92 2.08
N MET A 189 -13.47 12.81 2.78
CA MET A 189 -14.30 11.68 2.36
C MET A 189 -15.80 12.08 2.30
N ASP A 190 -16.27 12.90 3.23
CA ASP A 190 -17.61 13.51 3.16
C ASP A 190 -17.79 14.46 1.97
N SER A 191 -16.75 15.21 1.62
CA SER A 191 -16.76 16.01 0.39
C SER A 191 -16.89 15.13 -0.86
N CYS A 192 -16.24 13.96 -0.87
CA CYS A 192 -16.34 12.97 -1.95
C CYS A 192 -17.75 12.35 -2.04
N TYR A 193 -18.46 12.27 -0.91
CA TYR A 193 -19.88 11.94 -0.93
C TYR A 193 -20.71 13.06 -1.53
N CYS A 194 -20.32 14.32 -1.47
CA CYS A 194 -21.11 15.42 -2.04
C CYS A 194 -20.88 15.60 -3.55
N GLN A 195 -19.64 15.45 -4.01
CA GLN A 195 -19.24 15.57 -5.41
C GLN A 195 -17.98 14.74 -5.71
N PRO A 196 -17.75 14.30 -6.97
CA PRO A 196 -16.48 13.70 -7.36
C PRO A 196 -15.32 14.66 -7.10
N GLN A 197 -14.28 14.19 -6.42
CA GLN A 197 -13.06 14.97 -6.15
C GLN A 197 -11.92 14.50 -7.07
N PRO A 198 -11.16 15.42 -7.70
CA PRO A 198 -10.04 15.10 -8.58
C PRO A 198 -8.78 14.72 -7.77
N PHE A 199 -8.86 13.60 -7.05
CA PHE A 199 -7.78 13.08 -6.21
C PHE A 199 -7.27 11.75 -6.76
N PHE A 200 -6.06 11.79 -7.32
CA PHE A 200 -5.37 10.66 -7.95
C PHE A 200 -4.19 10.26 -7.06
N LEU A 201 -4.35 9.20 -6.27
CA LEU A 201 -3.49 8.90 -5.13
C LEU A 201 -2.05 8.60 -5.57
N GLN A 202 -1.87 7.80 -6.63
CA GLN A 202 -0.54 7.40 -7.09
C GLN A 202 0.19 8.61 -7.70
N LEU A 203 -0.52 9.42 -8.49
CA LEU A 203 0.00 10.64 -9.08
C LEU A 203 0.36 11.67 -7.99
N ALA A 204 -0.56 11.95 -7.07
CA ALA A 204 -0.36 12.90 -5.98
C ALA A 204 0.85 12.54 -5.10
N LEU A 205 0.98 11.26 -4.71
CA LEU A 205 2.16 10.80 -3.97
C LEU A 205 3.45 10.93 -4.77
N SER A 206 3.43 10.62 -6.07
CA SER A 206 4.62 10.78 -6.92
C SER A 206 5.02 12.25 -7.07
N TYR A 207 4.05 13.14 -7.24
CA TYR A 207 4.24 14.58 -7.37
C TYR A 207 4.86 15.19 -6.11
N LEU A 208 4.34 14.84 -4.92
CA LEU A 208 4.80 15.41 -3.65
C LEU A 208 6.15 14.86 -3.17
N ARG A 209 6.58 13.68 -3.62
CA ARG A 209 7.90 13.10 -3.29
C ARG A 209 9.06 13.76 -4.00
N VAL A 210 8.77 14.58 -5.01
CA VAL A 210 9.76 15.20 -5.87
C VAL A 210 9.62 16.70 -5.80
N GLU A 211 10.73 17.43 -5.88
CA GLU A 211 10.76 18.90 -5.82
C GLU A 211 11.21 19.52 -7.16
N GLY A 212 10.75 20.74 -7.44
CA GLY A 212 11.22 21.58 -8.55
C GLY A 212 10.76 21.12 -9.93
N GLU A 213 11.60 21.34 -10.96
CA GLU A 213 11.27 21.08 -12.39
C GLU A 213 10.81 19.64 -12.68
N LYS A 214 11.17 18.68 -11.82
CA LYS A 214 10.72 17.30 -11.97
C LYS A 214 9.23 17.10 -11.66
N GLN A 215 8.60 18.00 -10.90
CA GLN A 215 7.16 17.95 -10.61
C GLN A 215 6.32 18.17 -11.88
N GLU A 216 6.69 19.16 -12.70
CA GLU A 216 6.03 19.41 -13.98
C GLU A 216 6.14 18.18 -14.90
N GLY A 217 7.33 17.58 -14.97
CA GLY A 217 7.55 16.36 -15.75
C GLY A 217 6.75 15.14 -15.29
N ILE A 218 6.31 15.08 -14.02
CA ILE A 218 5.38 14.04 -13.54
C ILE A 218 3.96 14.30 -14.06
N LEU A 219 3.52 15.55 -14.01
CA LEU A 219 2.21 15.94 -14.52
C LEU A 219 2.13 15.71 -16.03
N GLU A 220 3.14 16.13 -16.79
CA GLU A 220 3.18 15.95 -18.25
C GLU A 220 3.05 14.47 -18.65
N LYS A 221 3.72 13.57 -17.94
CA LYS A 221 3.73 12.12 -18.22
C LYS A 221 2.53 11.36 -17.65
N SER A 222 1.61 12.05 -16.97
CA SER A 222 0.49 11.40 -16.29
C SER A 222 -0.50 10.68 -17.22
N LEU A 223 -0.50 11.01 -18.52
CA LEU A 223 -1.31 10.36 -19.56
C LEU A 223 -0.53 9.39 -20.46
N ASP A 224 0.79 9.22 -20.27
CA ASP A 224 1.63 8.41 -21.17
C ASP A 224 1.27 6.91 -21.16
N SER A 225 0.64 6.43 -20.09
CA SER A 225 0.28 5.02 -19.92
C SER A 225 -1.22 4.80 -20.08
N GLU A 226 -1.59 3.76 -20.82
CA GLU A 226 -2.98 3.26 -20.89
C GLU A 226 -3.55 2.89 -19.51
N PHE A 227 -2.68 2.55 -18.55
CA PHE A 227 -3.05 2.19 -17.18
C PHE A 227 -2.93 3.36 -16.19
N SER A 228 -2.89 4.61 -16.67
CA SER A 228 -2.84 5.77 -15.77
C SER A 228 -4.14 5.95 -14.99
N GLU A 229 -4.06 6.59 -13.82
CA GLU A 229 -5.26 6.94 -13.02
C GLU A 229 -6.22 7.85 -13.78
N LEU A 230 -5.71 8.65 -14.73
CA LEU A 230 -6.53 9.54 -15.55
C LEU A 230 -7.33 8.79 -16.62
N ASN A 231 -6.84 7.65 -17.08
CA ASN A 231 -7.52 6.82 -18.08
C ASN A 231 -8.58 5.88 -17.48
N ASP A 232 -8.75 5.88 -16.15
CA ASP A 232 -9.80 5.12 -15.47
C ASP A 232 -11.20 5.56 -15.91
N GLU A 233 -12.11 4.58 -16.12
CA GLU A 233 -13.45 4.82 -16.62
C GLU A 233 -14.27 5.76 -15.72
N PHE A 234 -14.10 5.68 -14.40
CA PHE A 234 -14.81 6.54 -13.45
C PHE A 234 -14.26 7.97 -13.48
N VAL A 235 -12.95 8.12 -13.65
CA VAL A 235 -12.28 9.42 -13.78
C VAL A 235 -12.71 10.11 -15.07
N GLN A 236 -12.62 9.41 -16.20
CA GLN A 236 -13.04 9.92 -17.50
C GLN A 236 -14.51 10.35 -17.49
N ARG A 237 -15.39 9.58 -16.84
CA ARG A 237 -16.81 9.94 -16.73
C ARG A 237 -17.07 11.25 -15.97
N CYS A 238 -16.19 11.64 -15.04
CA CYS A 238 -16.35 12.84 -14.23
C CYS A 238 -15.57 14.04 -14.76
N PHE A 239 -14.40 13.81 -15.36
CA PHE A 239 -13.41 14.85 -15.61
C PHE A 239 -12.89 14.88 -17.06
N SER A 240 -13.44 14.10 -18.01
CA SER A 240 -12.93 14.05 -19.39
C SER A 240 -12.79 15.43 -20.02
N GLN A 241 -13.79 16.31 -19.83
CA GLN A 241 -13.73 17.65 -20.41
C GLN A 241 -12.54 18.46 -19.89
N ALA A 242 -12.27 18.42 -18.58
CA ALA A 242 -11.15 19.15 -17.98
C ALA A 242 -9.80 18.55 -18.41
N ILE A 243 -9.74 17.22 -18.55
CA ILE A 243 -8.55 16.48 -19.00
C ILE A 243 -8.25 16.79 -20.49
N ASP A 244 -9.27 16.81 -21.33
CA ASP A 244 -9.15 17.07 -22.78
C ASP A 244 -8.78 18.54 -23.09
N GLU A 245 -9.19 19.49 -22.24
CA GLU A 245 -8.87 20.91 -22.39
C GLU A 245 -7.40 21.21 -22.04
N ASP A 246 -7.01 20.96 -20.79
CA ASP A 246 -5.61 21.06 -20.32
C ASP A 246 -5.44 20.26 -19.03
N TYR A 247 -5.03 19.00 -19.17
CA TYR A 247 -4.83 18.13 -18.02
C TYR A 247 -3.71 18.60 -17.06
N VAL A 248 -2.67 19.28 -17.56
CA VAL A 248 -1.57 19.74 -16.70
C VAL A 248 -2.03 20.90 -15.83
N GLU A 249 -2.74 21.88 -16.41
CA GLU A 249 -3.36 22.96 -15.65
C GLU A 249 -4.37 22.41 -14.64
N PHE A 250 -5.26 21.50 -15.07
CA PHE A 250 -6.24 20.84 -14.22
C PHE A 250 -5.62 20.14 -13.01
N LEU A 251 -4.53 19.39 -13.21
CA LEU A 251 -3.81 18.68 -12.15
C LEU A 251 -3.06 19.64 -11.23
N SER A 252 -2.39 20.66 -11.80
CA SER A 252 -1.65 21.64 -11.02
C SER A 252 -2.54 22.40 -10.03
N ALA A 253 -3.81 22.64 -10.40
CA ALA A 253 -4.80 23.25 -9.52
C ALA A 253 -5.12 22.40 -8.28
N GLN A 254 -4.86 21.07 -8.31
CA GLN A 254 -5.11 20.15 -7.20
C GLN A 254 -3.92 20.01 -6.24
N ALA A 255 -2.77 20.63 -6.51
CA ALA A 255 -1.56 20.47 -5.70
C ALA A 255 -1.77 20.85 -4.23
N SER A 256 -2.59 21.87 -3.95
CA SER A 256 -2.94 22.28 -2.58
C SER A 256 -3.72 21.21 -1.82
N LEU A 257 -4.72 20.60 -2.46
CA LEU A 257 -5.48 19.47 -1.92
C LEU A 257 -4.57 18.28 -1.64
N TRP A 258 -3.64 17.97 -2.56
CA TRP A 258 -2.70 16.88 -2.37
C TRP A 258 -1.78 17.13 -1.17
N GLN A 259 -1.25 18.34 -1.04
CA GLN A 259 -0.44 18.74 0.11
C GLN A 259 -1.20 18.59 1.42
N GLU A 260 -2.43 19.11 1.50
CA GLU A 260 -3.24 19.03 2.72
C GLU A 260 -3.47 17.58 3.18
N LEU A 261 -3.75 16.66 2.25
CA LEU A 261 -4.10 15.27 2.59
C LEU A 261 -2.89 14.36 2.80
N LEU A 262 -1.79 14.59 2.06
CA LEU A 262 -0.67 13.64 1.99
C LEU A 262 0.65 14.18 2.55
N ALA A 263 0.78 15.48 2.83
CA ALA A 263 1.99 16.00 3.49
C ALA A 263 2.28 15.30 4.83
N PRO A 264 1.30 15.06 5.72
CA PRO A 264 1.56 14.35 6.98
C PRO A 264 2.13 12.94 6.76
N LEU A 265 1.62 12.24 5.74
CA LEU A 265 2.11 10.92 5.37
C LEU A 265 3.58 10.98 4.94
N ILE A 266 3.95 11.97 4.13
CA ILE A 266 5.32 12.11 3.61
C ILE A 266 6.28 12.56 4.72
N GLU A 267 5.86 13.48 5.59
CA GLU A 267 6.68 13.98 6.71
C GLU A 267 7.03 12.88 7.71
N HIS A 268 6.11 11.95 7.95
CA HIS A 268 6.32 10.85 8.89
C HIS A 268 6.95 9.60 8.25
N LEU A 269 7.13 9.58 6.93
CA LEU A 269 7.76 8.48 6.22
C LEU A 269 9.28 8.53 6.41
N VAL A 270 9.86 7.45 6.90
CA VAL A 270 11.31 7.29 7.00
C VAL A 270 11.86 7.09 5.59
N ASN A 271 12.63 8.06 5.10
CA ASN A 271 13.38 7.91 3.85
C ASN A 271 14.65 7.09 4.14
N GLU A 272 15.02 6.15 3.26
CA GLU A 272 16.24 5.31 3.37
C GLU A 272 17.56 6.12 3.48
N SER A 273 17.51 7.44 3.39
CA SER A 273 18.64 8.35 3.66
C SER A 273 18.93 8.59 5.14
N ASP A 274 18.05 8.20 6.07
CA ASP A 274 18.32 8.29 7.51
C ASP A 274 18.87 6.96 8.03
N ASP A 275 20.05 6.58 7.53
CA ASP A 275 20.89 5.59 8.22
C ASP A 275 21.21 6.17 9.62
N PRO A 276 21.05 5.40 10.72
CA PRO A 276 21.25 5.91 12.08
C PRO A 276 22.67 6.42 12.38
N GLU A 277 23.63 6.24 11.46
CA GLU A 277 24.96 6.87 11.53
C GLU A 277 24.91 8.39 11.28
N ASP A 278 24.03 8.89 10.40
CA ASP A 278 23.94 10.34 10.10
C ASP A 278 23.17 11.13 11.18
N ALA A 279 22.27 10.46 11.91
CA ALA A 279 21.59 11.04 13.07
C ALA A 279 22.56 11.30 14.26
N VAL A 280 23.64 10.52 14.35
CA VAL A 280 24.70 10.70 15.36
C VAL A 280 25.64 11.85 14.99
N GLU A 281 25.87 12.11 13.70
CA GLU A 281 26.67 13.26 13.25
C GLU A 281 25.93 14.59 13.43
N LYS A 282 24.62 14.66 13.16
CA LYS A 282 23.84 15.89 13.43
C LYS A 282 23.82 16.28 14.91
N ARG A 283 23.74 15.31 15.83
CA ARG A 283 23.81 15.58 17.29
C ARG A 283 25.20 15.92 17.82
N ARG A 284 26.26 15.76 17.03
CA ARG A 284 27.63 16.20 17.37
C ARG A 284 27.97 17.57 16.79
N ALA A 285 27.17 18.06 15.85
CA ALA A 285 27.36 19.35 15.19
C ALA A 285 26.52 20.49 15.81
N GLU A 286 25.58 20.17 16.71
CA GLU A 286 24.88 21.11 17.61
C GLU A 286 25.54 21.17 19.00
#